data_AF-A0A645AK80-F1
#
_entry.id   AF-A0A645AK80-F1
#
_cell.length_a   1.000
_cell.length_b   1.000
_cell.length_c   1.000
_cell.angle_alpha   90.00
_cell.angle_beta   90.00
_cell.angle_gamma   90.00
#
_symmetry.space_group_name_H-M   'P 1'
#
loop_
_entity.id
_entity.type
_entity.pdbx_description
1 polymer ?
#
loop_
_entity_poly.entity_id
_entity_poly.type
_entity_poly.pdbx_seq_one_letter_code
_entity_poly.pdbx_strand_id
1 'polypeptide(L)'
;MGSVDVDVLINHLTLKDEGYQTMARILLKNGYKQHPEKYFSFIKEVVIQGVSFDVDVDILAGMYGGTRKEKHSQHVQGLKAMKATGGDFAFKFEPRQVKLEAPRPDGAIDTARVNVVAIVPYFVMKTAAMGRGKAKDAYDIYFLLKHYPGGAKQLALEFSGLSQIPIVREMREKLLGKFASADHAGPVDVANFMDLSDEQEIEMLRRDAFEQIQAFLSSI
;
A
#
# COMPACT_ATOMS: atom_id res chain seq x y z
N MET A 1 -9.17 -2.84 13.84
CA MET A 1 -9.05 -1.59 13.08
C MET A 1 -9.19 -1.86 11.59
N GLY A 2 -9.98 -1.07 10.87
CA GLY A 2 -10.08 -1.13 9.40
C GLY A 2 -9.45 0.12 8.76
N SER A 3 -9.08 0.05 7.49
CA SER A 3 -8.70 1.22 6.69
C SER A 3 -9.95 1.79 6.03
N VAL A 4 -10.11 3.11 6.02
CA VAL A 4 -11.18 3.81 5.28
C VAL A 4 -10.66 4.31 3.92
N ASP A 5 -9.42 3.98 3.59
CA ASP A 5 -8.74 4.39 2.36
C ASP A 5 -8.49 3.18 1.43
N VAL A 6 -8.65 3.39 0.12
CA VAL A 6 -8.33 2.46 -0.97
C VAL A 6 -7.27 3.07 -1.88
N ASP A 7 -6.09 2.46 -1.94
CA ASP A 7 -5.03 2.87 -2.87
C ASP A 7 -5.17 2.13 -4.22
N VAL A 8 -5.24 2.88 -5.32
CA VAL A 8 -5.29 2.35 -6.68
C VAL A 8 -4.03 2.78 -7.45
N LEU A 9 -3.12 1.82 -7.66
CA LEU A 9 -1.92 2.04 -8.46
C LEU A 9 -2.23 1.85 -9.96
N ILE A 10 -2.07 2.92 -10.74
CA ILE A 10 -2.30 2.91 -12.20
C ILE A 10 -0.99 2.98 -12.99
N ASN A 11 -0.91 2.20 -14.07
CA ASN A 11 0.22 2.26 -14.99
C ASN A 11 -0.01 3.36 -16.02
N HIS A 12 0.36 4.59 -15.66
CA HIS A 12 0.22 5.75 -16.52
C HIS A 12 0.95 5.66 -17.88
N LEU A 13 1.86 4.70 -18.07
CA LEU A 13 2.59 4.51 -19.33
C LEU A 13 1.85 3.61 -20.31
N THR A 14 1.05 2.67 -19.80
CA THR A 14 0.34 1.69 -20.64
C THR A 14 -1.15 1.97 -20.74
N LEU A 15 -1.69 2.79 -19.84
CA LEU A 15 -3.11 3.09 -19.78
C LEU A 15 -3.47 4.14 -20.84
N LYS A 16 -4.07 3.67 -21.94
CA LYS A 16 -4.36 4.47 -23.14
C LYS A 16 -5.66 5.25 -23.02
N ASP A 17 -5.69 6.47 -23.54
CA ASP A 17 -6.92 7.25 -23.68
C ASP A 17 -7.86 6.61 -24.71
N GLU A 18 -8.92 5.95 -24.24
CA GLU A 18 -9.96 5.33 -25.08
C GLU A 18 -11.10 6.32 -25.41
N GLY A 19 -10.73 7.47 -25.98
CA GLY A 19 -11.69 8.45 -26.50
C GLY A 19 -12.35 9.32 -25.44
N TYR A 20 -13.68 9.45 -25.47
CA TYR A 20 -14.43 10.46 -24.70
C TYR A 20 -14.65 10.10 -23.22
N GLN A 21 -14.52 8.83 -22.82
CA GLN A 21 -14.70 8.41 -21.43
C GLN A 21 -13.35 8.21 -20.74
N THR A 22 -12.91 9.24 -20.03
CA THR A 22 -11.73 9.12 -19.17
C THR A 22 -12.08 8.47 -17.84
N MET A 23 -11.10 7.87 -17.16
CA MET A 23 -11.29 7.34 -15.79
C MET A 23 -11.90 8.37 -14.83
N ALA A 24 -11.48 9.63 -14.90
CA ALA A 24 -12.07 10.71 -14.10
C ALA A 24 -13.59 10.84 -14.34
N ARG A 25 -14.01 10.82 -15.61
CA ARG A 25 -15.44 10.89 -15.97
C ARG A 25 -16.21 9.65 -15.50
N ILE A 26 -15.60 8.47 -15.59
CA ILE A 26 -16.20 7.22 -15.12
C ILE A 26 -16.43 7.29 -13.60
N LEU A 27 -15.43 7.72 -12.81
CA LEU A 27 -15.57 7.87 -11.37
C LEU A 27 -16.69 8.86 -11.01
N LEU A 28 -16.67 10.06 -11.60
CA LEU A 28 -17.70 11.08 -11.34
C LEU A 28 -19.11 10.60 -11.69
N LYS A 29 -19.29 9.92 -12.83
CA LYS A 29 -20.57 9.36 -13.26
C LYS A 29 -21.09 8.29 -12.28
N ASN A 30 -20.20 7.58 -11.61
CA ASN A 30 -20.54 6.56 -10.61
C ASN A 30 -20.63 7.12 -9.18
N GLY A 31 -20.78 8.43 -9.03
CA GLY A 31 -21.05 9.08 -7.75
C GLY A 31 -19.82 9.19 -6.83
N TYR A 32 -18.61 9.11 -7.39
CA TYR A 32 -17.41 9.56 -6.70
C TYR A 32 -17.32 11.09 -6.81
N LYS A 33 -16.76 11.73 -5.80
CA LYS A 33 -16.49 13.18 -5.77
C LYS A 33 -14.99 13.40 -5.72
N GLN A 34 -14.48 14.49 -6.31
CA GLN A 34 -13.08 14.85 -6.10
C GLN A 34 -12.89 15.25 -4.63
N HIS A 35 -11.78 14.82 -4.03
CA HIS A 35 -11.47 15.23 -2.66
C HIS A 35 -11.09 16.73 -2.66
N PRO A 36 -11.62 17.54 -1.72
CA PRO A 36 -11.37 18.98 -1.69
C PRO A 36 -9.91 19.39 -1.39
N GLU A 37 -9.12 18.50 -0.78
CA GLU A 37 -7.78 18.80 -0.27
C GLU A 37 -6.71 17.93 -0.94
N LYS A 38 -7.03 16.66 -1.22
CA LYS A 38 -6.11 15.71 -1.87
C LYS A 38 -6.36 15.69 -3.37
N TYR A 39 -5.49 16.35 -4.14
CA TYR A 39 -5.62 16.42 -5.61
C TYR A 39 -5.61 15.05 -6.33
N PHE A 40 -5.16 14.01 -5.64
CA PHE A 40 -5.01 12.65 -6.16
C PHE A 40 -6.07 11.68 -5.64
N SER A 41 -7.05 12.16 -4.88
CA SER A 41 -8.04 11.32 -4.22
C SER A 41 -9.46 11.65 -4.67
N PHE A 42 -10.30 10.63 -4.66
CA PHE A 42 -11.75 10.74 -4.78
C PHE A 42 -12.39 10.25 -3.50
N ILE A 43 -13.58 10.78 -3.19
CA ILE A 43 -14.39 10.34 -2.05
C ILE A 43 -15.59 9.57 -2.60
N LYS A 44 -15.88 8.43 -2.00
CA LYS A 44 -17.10 7.67 -2.23
C LYS A 44 -17.81 7.41 -0.91
N GLU A 45 -19.05 7.88 -0.82
CA GLU A 45 -19.91 7.48 0.28
C GLU A 45 -20.33 6.01 0.09
N VAL A 46 -20.10 5.20 1.12
CA VAL A 46 -20.46 3.78 1.17
C VAL A 46 -21.26 3.53 2.45
N VAL A 47 -22.41 2.88 2.31
CA VAL A 47 -23.26 2.51 3.46
C VAL A 47 -22.97 1.07 3.84
N ILE A 48 -22.49 0.86 5.08
CA ILE A 48 -22.23 -0.45 5.65
C ILE A 48 -23.11 -0.60 6.90
N GLN A 49 -23.99 -1.60 6.91
CA GLN A 49 -24.91 -1.86 8.03
C GLN A 49 -25.72 -0.61 8.47
N GLY A 50 -26.13 0.22 7.49
CA GLY A 50 -26.89 1.45 7.74
C GLY A 50 -26.06 2.66 8.18
N VAL A 51 -24.75 2.51 8.37
CA VAL A 51 -23.83 3.59 8.69
C VAL A 51 -23.13 4.06 7.42
N SER A 52 -23.15 5.37 7.19
CA SER A 52 -22.46 6.00 6.06
C SER A 52 -20.99 6.25 6.38
N PHE A 53 -20.10 5.89 5.45
CA PHE A 53 -18.67 6.14 5.52
C PHE A 53 -18.20 6.84 4.25
N ASP A 54 -17.46 7.94 4.41
CA ASP A 54 -16.70 8.53 3.32
C ASP A 54 -15.39 7.76 3.14
N VAL A 55 -15.28 7.04 2.03
CA VAL A 55 -14.11 6.25 1.66
C VAL A 55 -13.25 7.04 0.69
N ASP A 56 -11.98 7.24 1.05
CA ASP A 56 -11.00 7.86 0.17
C ASP A 56 -10.45 6.82 -0.81
N VAL A 57 -10.35 7.21 -2.08
CA VAL A 57 -9.74 6.44 -3.15
C VAL A 57 -8.56 7.21 -3.71
N ASP A 58 -7.37 6.84 -3.25
CA ASP A 58 -6.10 7.46 -3.58
C ASP A 58 -5.56 6.88 -4.90
N ILE A 59 -5.37 7.73 -5.90
CA ILE A 59 -4.83 7.33 -7.20
C ILE A 59 -3.31 7.50 -7.18
N LEU A 60 -2.59 6.39 -7.28
CA LEU A 60 -1.13 6.33 -7.26
C LEU A 60 -0.57 5.99 -8.65
N ALA A 61 0.64 6.42 -8.95
CA ALA A 61 1.36 6.04 -10.17
C ALA A 61 2.87 5.89 -9.94
N GLY A 62 3.54 5.27 -10.91
CA GLY A 62 5.01 5.21 -10.98
C GLY A 62 5.67 6.59 -10.99
N MET A 63 6.90 6.64 -10.51
CA MET A 63 7.73 7.85 -10.40
C MET A 63 8.16 8.38 -11.77
N TYR A 64 8.36 7.49 -12.75
CA TYR A 64 9.11 7.79 -13.98
C TYR A 64 8.27 7.64 -15.26
N GLY A 65 8.73 8.25 -16.36
CA GLY A 65 8.17 8.06 -17.71
C GLY A 65 7.02 9.00 -18.11
N GLY A 66 6.41 9.73 -17.16
CA GLY A 66 5.42 10.77 -17.43
C GLY A 66 5.95 12.19 -17.18
N THR A 67 5.37 12.89 -16.22
CA THR A 67 5.76 14.25 -15.84
C THR A 67 7.18 14.28 -15.26
N ARG A 68 7.81 15.47 -15.28
CA ARG A 68 9.18 15.68 -14.76
C ARG A 68 9.32 15.22 -13.30
N LYS A 69 10.53 14.83 -12.90
CA LYS A 69 10.82 14.24 -11.58
C LYS A 69 10.39 15.13 -10.41
N GLU A 70 10.49 16.45 -10.57
CA GLU A 70 10.17 17.45 -9.54
C GLU A 70 8.66 17.66 -9.37
N LYS A 71 7.84 17.18 -10.32
CA LYS A 71 6.39 17.24 -10.21
C LYS A 71 5.87 16.11 -9.33
N HIS A 72 4.96 16.44 -8.42
CA HIS A 72 4.37 15.50 -7.46
C HIS A 72 3.37 14.49 -8.07
N SER A 73 2.94 14.68 -9.32
CA SER A 73 1.89 13.86 -9.93
C SER A 73 2.16 13.45 -11.36
N GLN A 74 1.64 12.28 -11.74
CA GLN A 74 1.45 11.86 -13.13
C GLN A 74 0.06 12.27 -13.60
N HIS A 75 -0.06 12.68 -14.87
CA HIS A 75 -1.34 13.04 -15.46
C HIS A 75 -1.73 11.97 -16.48
N VAL A 76 -2.91 11.38 -16.30
CA VAL A 76 -3.42 10.30 -17.16
C VAL A 76 -4.93 10.23 -17.04
N GLN A 77 -5.67 10.07 -18.14
CA GLN A 77 -7.14 9.92 -18.13
C GLN A 77 -7.90 11.03 -17.37
N GLY A 78 -7.44 12.28 -17.49
CA GLY A 78 -8.03 13.41 -16.75
C GLY A 78 -7.86 13.34 -15.23
N LEU A 79 -7.01 12.45 -14.72
CA LEU A 79 -6.64 12.32 -13.32
C LEU A 79 -5.25 12.89 -13.06
N LYS A 80 -5.01 13.31 -11.82
CA LYS A 80 -3.67 13.51 -11.26
C LYS A 80 -3.40 12.38 -10.29
N ALA A 81 -2.47 11.49 -10.61
CA ALA A 81 -2.05 10.40 -9.73
C ALA A 81 -0.81 10.81 -8.93
N MET A 82 -0.78 10.54 -7.63
CA MET A 82 0.40 10.81 -6.80
C MET A 82 1.53 9.86 -7.17
N LYS A 83 2.75 10.40 -7.33
CA LYS A 83 3.93 9.57 -7.58
C LYS A 83 4.30 8.77 -6.34
N ALA A 84 4.41 7.45 -6.47
CA ALA A 84 4.78 6.54 -5.40
C ALA A 84 6.11 5.86 -5.70
N THR A 85 7.09 6.01 -4.80
CA THR A 85 8.34 5.24 -4.85
C THR A 85 8.03 3.75 -4.81
N GLY A 86 8.58 2.99 -5.78
CA GLY A 86 8.26 1.58 -5.97
C GLY A 86 7.07 1.32 -6.92
N GLY A 87 6.31 2.34 -7.34
CA GLY A 87 5.18 2.18 -8.24
C GLY A 87 5.56 1.61 -9.62
N ASP A 88 6.67 2.07 -10.22
CA ASP A 88 7.16 1.49 -11.48
C ASP A 88 7.66 0.06 -11.29
N PHE A 89 8.23 -0.23 -10.12
CA PHE A 89 8.73 -1.57 -9.77
C PHE A 89 7.58 -2.56 -9.61
N ALA A 90 6.43 -2.12 -9.07
CA ALA A 90 5.24 -2.95 -8.94
C ALA A 90 4.73 -3.53 -10.26
N PHE A 91 4.80 -2.76 -11.36
CA PHE A 91 4.38 -3.22 -12.67
C PHE A 91 5.34 -4.21 -13.34
N LYS A 92 6.46 -4.56 -12.70
CA LYS A 92 7.36 -5.64 -13.15
C LYS A 92 6.98 -7.02 -12.60
N PHE A 93 5.96 -7.07 -11.74
CA PHE A 93 5.48 -8.29 -11.13
C PHE A 93 4.04 -8.55 -11.57
N GLU A 94 3.71 -9.82 -11.78
CA GLU A 94 2.32 -10.21 -11.96
C GLU A 94 1.53 -9.91 -10.69
N PRO A 95 0.38 -9.22 -10.78
CA PRO A 95 -0.46 -8.96 -9.62
C PRO A 95 -1.13 -10.25 -9.16
N ARG A 96 -1.44 -10.31 -7.86
CA ARG A 96 -2.31 -11.36 -7.33
C ARG A 96 -3.76 -11.05 -7.70
N GLN A 97 -4.39 -11.92 -8.48
CA GLN A 97 -5.81 -11.79 -8.78
C GLN A 97 -6.66 -12.31 -7.63
N VAL A 98 -7.59 -11.48 -7.16
CA VAL A 98 -8.59 -11.82 -6.14
C VAL A 98 -9.97 -11.74 -6.75
N LYS A 99 -10.77 -12.81 -6.60
CA LYS A 99 -12.19 -12.81 -6.96
C LYS A 99 -12.98 -12.24 -5.78
N LEU A 100 -13.79 -11.22 -6.05
CA LEU A 100 -14.71 -10.63 -5.09
C LEU A 100 -16.13 -10.86 -5.58
N GLU A 101 -17.02 -11.32 -4.70
CA GLU A 101 -18.45 -11.44 -4.95
C GLU A 101 -19.16 -10.57 -3.92
N ALA A 102 -19.87 -9.55 -4.39
CA ALA A 102 -20.49 -8.55 -3.53
C ALA A 102 -21.70 -7.89 -4.22
N PRO A 103 -22.67 -7.37 -3.45
CA PRO A 103 -23.72 -6.53 -4.02
C PRO A 103 -23.14 -5.23 -4.58
N ARG A 104 -23.57 -4.88 -5.79
CA ARG A 104 -23.38 -3.55 -6.36
C ARG A 104 -24.25 -2.52 -5.61
N PRO A 105 -24.03 -1.20 -5.82
CA PRO A 105 -24.85 -0.16 -5.20
C PRO A 105 -26.37 -0.25 -5.49
N ASP A 106 -26.76 -0.94 -6.56
CA ASP A 106 -28.17 -1.21 -6.91
C ASP A 106 -28.72 -2.53 -6.33
N GLY A 107 -27.93 -3.22 -5.48
CA GLY A 107 -28.32 -4.45 -4.79
C GLY A 107 -28.08 -5.73 -5.57
N ALA A 108 -27.74 -5.67 -6.86
CA ALA A 108 -27.44 -6.87 -7.64
C ALA A 108 -26.10 -7.49 -7.21
N ILE A 109 -26.08 -8.79 -6.93
CA ILE A 109 -24.84 -9.52 -6.68
C ILE A 109 -24.04 -9.61 -7.98
N ASP A 110 -22.78 -9.20 -7.92
CA ASP A 110 -21.86 -9.27 -9.04
C ASP A 110 -20.52 -9.86 -8.59
N THR A 111 -19.76 -10.35 -9.56
CA THR A 111 -18.42 -10.90 -9.37
C THR A 111 -17.40 -10.03 -10.11
N ALA A 112 -16.40 -9.54 -9.38
CA ALA A 112 -15.26 -8.83 -9.95
C ALA A 112 -13.96 -9.60 -9.73
N ARG A 113 -13.00 -9.45 -10.66
CA ARG A 113 -11.60 -9.83 -10.45
C ARG A 113 -10.78 -8.57 -10.24
N VAL A 114 -10.11 -8.48 -9.10
CA VAL A 114 -9.29 -7.32 -8.72
C VAL A 114 -7.82 -7.74 -8.67
N ASN A 115 -6.97 -6.92 -9.29
CA ASN A 115 -5.52 -7.07 -9.23
C ASN A 115 -5.00 -6.43 -7.93
N VAL A 116 -4.39 -7.25 -7.07
CA VAL A 116 -3.72 -6.81 -5.85
C VAL A 116 -2.21 -6.83 -6.09
N VAL A 117 -1.52 -5.76 -5.68
CA VAL A 117 -0.06 -5.63 -5.82
C VAL A 117 0.64 -6.83 -5.18
N ALA A 118 1.65 -7.38 -5.87
CA ALA A 118 2.45 -8.49 -5.36
C ALA A 118 3.22 -8.11 -4.08
N ILE A 119 3.56 -9.12 -3.27
CA ILE A 119 4.13 -8.92 -1.92
C ILE A 119 5.47 -8.16 -1.95
N VAL A 120 6.34 -8.48 -2.91
CA VAL A 120 7.67 -7.85 -3.06
C VAL A 120 7.56 -6.34 -3.31
N PRO A 121 6.86 -5.88 -4.37
CA PRO A 121 6.71 -4.44 -4.58
C PRO A 121 5.89 -3.74 -3.50
N TYR A 122 4.94 -4.43 -2.85
CA TYR A 122 4.23 -3.88 -1.69
C TYR A 122 5.20 -3.52 -0.56
N PHE A 123 6.12 -4.42 -0.20
CA PHE A 123 7.15 -4.17 0.82
C PHE A 123 8.03 -2.98 0.45
N VAL A 124 8.46 -2.88 -0.80
CA VAL A 124 9.24 -1.74 -1.30
C VAL A 124 8.47 -0.44 -1.13
N MET A 125 7.21 -0.38 -1.57
CA MET A 125 6.38 0.81 -1.49
C MET A 125 6.10 1.23 -0.04
N LYS A 126 5.76 0.29 0.84
CA LYS A 126 5.50 0.58 2.27
C LYS A 126 6.77 1.03 2.99
N THR A 127 7.89 0.35 2.75
CA THR A 127 9.17 0.74 3.34
C THR A 127 9.59 2.14 2.88
N ALA A 128 9.38 2.47 1.60
CA ALA A 128 9.66 3.82 1.10
C ALA A 128 8.84 4.90 1.82
N ALA A 129 7.58 4.62 2.19
CA ALA A 129 6.71 5.53 2.93
C ALA A 129 7.07 5.65 4.43
N MET A 130 7.74 4.68 5.04
CA MET A 130 8.12 4.72 6.45
C MET A 130 8.92 5.98 6.82
N GLY A 131 8.70 6.49 8.04
CA GLY A 131 9.40 7.66 8.56
C GLY A 131 8.76 9.01 8.22
N ARG A 132 7.59 9.02 7.57
CA ARG A 132 6.79 10.22 7.30
C ARG A 132 5.90 10.68 8.48
N GLY A 133 6.12 10.12 9.67
CA GLY A 133 5.28 10.38 10.86
C GLY A 133 3.98 9.59 10.93
N LYS A 134 3.82 8.51 10.14
CA LYS A 134 2.68 7.59 10.21
C LYS A 134 3.13 6.22 10.71
N ALA A 135 2.72 5.87 11.93
CA ALA A 135 3.06 4.61 12.60
C ALA A 135 2.59 3.35 11.83
N LYS A 136 1.43 3.46 11.14
CA LYS A 136 0.81 2.38 10.35
C LYS A 136 1.75 1.73 9.32
N ASP A 137 2.65 2.50 8.71
CA ASP A 137 3.54 1.97 7.67
C ASP A 137 4.48 0.86 8.21
N ALA A 138 4.92 0.98 9.47
CA ALA A 138 5.72 -0.06 10.14
C ALA A 138 4.86 -1.27 10.54
N TYR A 139 3.65 -1.01 11.04
CA TYR A 139 2.68 -2.05 11.40
C TYR A 139 2.30 -2.93 10.22
N ASP A 140 2.00 -2.35 9.06
CA ASP A 140 1.58 -3.10 7.87
C ASP A 140 2.65 -4.14 7.43
N ILE A 141 3.93 -3.81 7.54
CA ILE A 141 5.05 -4.71 7.21
C ILE A 141 5.16 -5.82 8.25
N TYR A 142 5.15 -5.46 9.54
CA TYR A 142 5.18 -6.42 10.65
C TYR A 142 4.00 -7.40 10.56
N PHE A 143 2.78 -6.89 10.35
CA PHE A 143 1.56 -7.68 10.25
C PHE A 143 1.68 -8.73 9.14
N LEU A 144 2.15 -8.33 7.95
CA LEU A 144 2.32 -9.29 6.85
C LEU A 144 3.36 -10.37 7.19
N LEU A 145 4.49 -10.02 7.80
CA LEU A 145 5.49 -11.03 8.19
C LEU A 145 4.95 -11.99 9.25
N LYS A 146 4.26 -11.46 10.27
CA LYS A 146 3.71 -12.23 11.38
C LYS A 146 2.64 -13.22 10.92
N HIS A 147 1.81 -12.80 9.97
CA HIS A 147 0.63 -13.56 9.52
C HIS A 147 0.83 -14.24 8.15
N TYR A 148 2.00 -14.12 7.53
CA TYR A 148 2.27 -14.86 6.29
C TYR A 148 2.22 -16.36 6.56
N PRO A 149 1.56 -17.17 5.70
CA PRO A 149 1.63 -18.62 5.82
C PRO A 149 3.10 -19.10 5.78
N GLY A 150 3.56 -19.76 6.84
CA GLY A 150 4.97 -20.16 7.00
C GLY A 150 5.90 -19.08 7.57
N GLY A 151 5.38 -17.90 7.89
CA GLY A 151 6.07 -16.81 8.58
C GLY A 151 7.13 -16.08 7.75
N ALA A 152 7.92 -15.25 8.44
CA ALA A 152 8.91 -14.34 7.84
C ALA A 152 9.92 -15.02 6.89
N LYS A 153 10.41 -16.21 7.26
CA LYS A 153 11.37 -16.98 6.43
C LYS A 153 10.75 -17.51 5.15
N GLN A 154 9.47 -17.91 5.19
CA GLN A 154 8.76 -18.34 3.99
C GLN A 154 8.49 -17.15 3.07
N LEU A 155 8.10 -15.99 3.63
CA LEU A 155 7.92 -14.76 2.85
C LEU A 155 9.23 -14.33 2.18
N ALA A 156 10.37 -14.49 2.86
CA ALA A 156 11.69 -14.16 2.30
C ALA A 156 12.00 -14.89 0.97
N LEU A 157 11.42 -16.07 0.72
CA LEU A 157 11.61 -16.79 -0.54
C LEU A 157 11.06 -16.03 -1.76
N GLU A 158 10.05 -15.16 -1.55
CA GLU A 158 9.51 -14.28 -2.59
C GLU A 158 10.56 -13.26 -3.09
N PHE A 159 11.61 -13.01 -2.29
CA PHE A 159 12.72 -12.10 -2.62
C PHE A 159 13.93 -12.81 -3.25
N SER A 160 13.84 -14.12 -3.49
CA SER A 160 14.95 -14.91 -4.07
C SER A 160 15.39 -14.34 -5.42
N GLY A 161 16.69 -14.06 -5.56
CA GLY A 161 17.28 -13.47 -6.77
C GLY A 161 17.04 -11.97 -6.94
N LEU A 162 16.35 -11.29 -6.01
CA LEU A 162 16.03 -9.86 -6.10
C LEU A 162 16.94 -8.97 -5.23
N SER A 163 17.80 -9.55 -4.41
CA SER A 163 18.65 -8.82 -3.45
C SER A 163 19.62 -7.82 -4.08
N GLN A 164 19.98 -8.00 -5.36
CA GLN A 164 20.86 -7.09 -6.09
C GLN A 164 20.13 -5.93 -6.77
N ILE A 165 18.79 -5.95 -6.78
CA ILE A 165 18.01 -4.86 -7.36
C ILE A 165 18.13 -3.63 -6.46
N PRO A 166 18.57 -2.46 -6.96
CA PRO A 166 18.85 -1.29 -6.12
C PRO A 166 17.71 -0.89 -5.18
N ILE A 167 16.47 -0.87 -5.66
CA ILE A 167 15.31 -0.49 -4.83
C ILE A 167 15.00 -1.50 -3.71
N VAL A 168 15.37 -2.78 -3.90
CA VAL A 168 15.25 -3.82 -2.86
C VAL A 168 16.36 -3.66 -1.83
N ARG A 169 17.57 -3.27 -2.26
CA ARG A 169 18.66 -2.92 -1.34
C ARG A 169 18.33 -1.71 -0.48
N GLU A 170 17.79 -0.65 -1.09
CA GLU A 170 17.33 0.55 -0.36
C GLU A 170 16.25 0.21 0.67
N MET A 171 15.29 -0.64 0.29
CA MET A 171 14.28 -1.18 1.21
C MET A 171 14.94 -1.91 2.38
N ARG A 172 15.88 -2.83 2.11
CA ARG A 172 16.60 -3.60 3.14
C ARG A 172 17.38 -2.69 4.09
N GLU A 173 18.15 -1.75 3.55
CA GLU A 173 18.94 -0.78 4.33
C GLU A 173 18.04 0.07 5.24
N LYS A 174 16.89 0.53 4.73
CA LYS A 174 15.93 1.29 5.51
C LYS A 174 15.28 0.46 6.62
N LEU A 175 14.91 -0.80 6.35
CA LEU A 175 14.38 -1.71 7.37
C LEU A 175 15.43 -2.03 8.44
N LEU A 176 16.68 -2.30 8.05
CA LEU A 176 17.79 -2.50 8.98
C LEU A 176 17.96 -1.32 9.94
N GLY A 177 17.91 -0.09 9.42
CA GLY A 177 18.00 1.12 10.25
C GLY A 177 16.79 1.35 11.15
N LYS A 178 15.57 1.10 10.66
CA LYS A 178 14.33 1.33 11.43
C LYS A 178 14.03 0.23 12.46
N PHE A 179 14.53 -0.98 12.26
CA PHE A 179 14.32 -2.14 13.12
C PHE A 179 15.64 -2.67 13.69
N ALA A 180 16.59 -1.80 14.03
CA ALA A 180 17.90 -2.22 14.57
C ALA A 180 17.82 -2.75 16.01
N SER A 181 16.81 -2.37 16.79
CA SER A 181 16.47 -2.95 18.10
C SER A 181 14.97 -2.76 18.39
N ALA A 182 14.46 -3.38 19.47
CA ALA A 182 13.10 -3.14 19.97
C ALA A 182 12.83 -1.67 20.39
N ASP A 183 13.89 -0.87 20.56
CA ASP A 183 13.83 0.56 20.90
C ASP A 183 13.93 1.51 19.71
N HIS A 184 14.10 0.98 18.50
CA HIS A 184 14.11 1.81 17.31
C HIS A 184 12.69 2.17 16.86
N ALA A 185 12.63 3.17 15.97
CA ALA A 185 11.38 3.74 15.48
C ALA A 185 10.41 2.70 14.92
N GLY A 186 10.89 1.68 14.20
CA GLY A 186 10.03 0.64 13.60
C GLY A 186 9.17 -0.10 14.63
N PRO A 187 9.76 -0.81 15.60
CA PRO A 187 9.00 -1.48 16.65
C PRO A 187 8.14 -0.54 17.50
N VAL A 188 8.65 0.66 17.82
CA VAL A 188 7.89 1.68 18.55
C VAL A 188 6.65 2.11 17.76
N ASP A 189 6.79 2.36 16.47
CA ASP A 189 5.68 2.69 15.56
C ASP A 189 4.65 1.54 15.50
N VAL A 190 5.09 0.29 15.48
CA VAL A 190 4.19 -0.88 15.52
C VAL A 190 3.32 -0.86 16.79
N ALA A 191 3.92 -0.63 17.95
CA ALA A 191 3.18 -0.56 19.21
C ALA A 191 2.28 0.66 19.31
N ASN A 192 2.76 1.83 18.88
CA ASN A 192 1.98 3.06 18.84
C ASN A 192 0.75 2.93 17.94
N PHE A 193 0.85 2.19 16.83
CA PHE A 193 -0.30 1.96 15.96
C PHE A 193 -1.36 1.05 16.60
N MET A 194 -0.93 0.08 17.42
CA MET A 194 -1.86 -0.81 18.13
C MET A 194 -2.57 -0.14 19.30
N ASP A 195 -2.08 1.02 19.75
CA ASP A 195 -2.66 1.84 20.82
C ASP A 195 -2.91 1.04 22.11
N LEU A 196 -1.94 0.21 22.47
CA LEU A 196 -1.98 -0.62 23.68
C LEU A 196 -1.72 0.24 24.92
N SER A 197 -2.36 -0.11 26.04
CA SER A 197 -2.21 0.60 27.32
C SER A 197 -1.32 -0.13 28.33
N ASP A 198 -1.08 -1.43 28.15
CA ASP A 198 -0.29 -2.24 29.07
C ASP A 198 1.20 -2.24 28.67
N GLU A 199 2.08 -1.89 29.62
CA GLU A 199 3.53 -1.76 29.36
C GLU A 199 4.18 -3.09 28.98
N GLN A 200 3.73 -4.21 29.55
CA GLN A 200 4.29 -5.53 29.23
C GLN A 200 3.88 -5.96 27.82
N GLU A 201 2.61 -5.75 27.45
CA GLU A 201 2.13 -6.03 26.09
C GLU A 201 2.85 -5.18 25.05
N ILE A 202 3.09 -3.89 25.34
CA ILE A 202 3.87 -2.99 24.49
C ILE A 202 5.29 -3.52 24.30
N GLU A 203 5.97 -3.88 25.38
CA GLU A 203 7.35 -4.37 25.33
C GLU A 203 7.46 -5.69 24.56
N MET A 204 6.51 -6.60 24.78
CA MET A 204 6.40 -7.86 24.03
C MET A 204 6.17 -7.63 22.53
N LEU A 205 5.24 -6.73 22.16
CA LEU A 205 4.93 -6.44 20.76
C LEU A 205 6.12 -5.79 20.05
N ARG A 206 6.83 -4.87 20.72
CA ARG A 206 8.04 -4.24 20.17
C ARG A 206 9.13 -5.28 19.92
N ARG A 207 9.33 -6.19 20.87
CA ARG A 207 10.31 -7.27 20.72
C ARG A 207 9.92 -8.23 19.58
N ASP A 208 8.67 -8.67 19.50
CA ASP A 208 8.22 -9.53 18.41
C ASP A 208 8.35 -8.84 17.05
N ALA A 209 7.97 -7.56 16.94
CA ALA A 209 8.12 -6.80 15.71
C ALA A 209 9.58 -6.71 15.23
N PHE A 210 10.51 -6.45 16.15
CA PHE A 210 11.94 -6.50 15.89
C PHE A 210 12.37 -7.89 15.39
N GLU A 211 12.01 -8.96 16.11
CA GLU A 211 12.44 -10.33 15.80
C GLU A 211 11.87 -10.84 14.45
N GLN A 212 10.61 -10.54 14.12
CA GLN A 212 10.00 -10.91 12.83
C GLN A 212 10.74 -10.25 11.66
N ILE A 213 11.05 -8.95 11.78
CA ILE A 213 11.73 -8.19 10.73
C ILE A 213 13.17 -8.67 10.59
N GLN A 214 13.88 -8.94 11.68
CA GLN A 214 15.24 -9.49 11.63
C GLN A 214 15.28 -10.89 11.00
N ALA A 215 14.32 -11.76 11.34
CA ALA A 215 14.19 -13.08 10.73
C ALA A 215 14.02 -12.99 9.20
N PHE A 216 13.20 -12.03 8.74
CA PHE A 216 13.07 -11.71 7.32
C PHE A 216 14.37 -11.19 6.71
N LEU A 217 14.98 -10.15 7.30
CA LEU A 217 16.18 -9.49 6.77
C LEU A 217 17.42 -10.39 6.71
N SER A 218 17.54 -11.33 7.64
CA SER A 218 18.60 -12.35 7.63
C SER A 218 18.45 -13.38 6.51
N SER A 219 17.27 -13.45 5.88
CA SER A 219 16.92 -14.44 4.86
C SER A 219 16.88 -13.87 3.43
N ILE A 220 17.15 -12.57 3.23
CA ILE A 220 17.11 -11.88 1.92
C ILE A 220 18.40 -11.10 1.61
#